data_AF-A0A424SHG4-F1
#
_entry.id   AF-A0A424SHG4-F1
#
_cell.length_a   1.000
_cell.length_b   1.000
_cell.length_c   1.000
_cell.angle_alpha   90.00
_cell.angle_beta   90.00
_cell.angle_gamma   90.00
#
_symmetry.space_group_name_H-M   'P 1'
#
loop_
_entity.id
_entity.type
_entity.pdbx_description
1 polymer ?
#
loop_
_entity_poly.entity_id
_entity_poly.type
_entity_poly.pdbx_seq_one_letter_code
_entity_poly.pdbx_strand_id
1 'polypeptide(L)' 'MNKYRTLVNGEKAQELDSSVELIIKTKCPTKWIIEDLETGQRYRANGETEIGRMFTPINK' A
#
# COMPACT_ATOMS: atom_id res chain seq x y z
N MET A 1 16.10 5.40 -18.46
CA MET A 1 14.92 4.65 -18.95
C MET A 1 13.91 4.63 -17.83
N ASN A 2 12.67 5.03 -18.09
CA ASN A 2 11.62 4.94 -17.08
C ASN A 2 11.34 3.46 -16.78
N LYS A 3 11.41 3.09 -15.50
CA LYS A 3 11.03 1.75 -15.04
C LYS A 3 9.54 1.72 -14.76
N TYR A 4 8.90 0.59 -15.06
CA TYR A 4 7.47 0.40 -14.87
C TYR A 4 7.22 -0.97 -14.24
N ARG A 5 6.18 -1.04 -13.40
CA ARG A 5 5.65 -2.29 -12.85
C ARG A 5 4.29 -2.60 -13.46
N THR A 6 3.99 -3.88 -13.65
CA THR A 6 2.71 -4.35 -14.19
C THR A 6 1.76 -4.64 -13.04
N LEU A 7 0.59 -4.03 -13.05
CA LEU A 7 -0.46 -4.22 -12.06
C LEU A 7 -1.29 -5.48 -12.37
N VAL A 8 -2.05 -5.97 -11.39
CA VAL A 8 -2.93 -7.14 -11.55
C VAL A 8 -3.98 -6.97 -12.66
N ASN A 9 -4.37 -5.74 -12.98
CA ASN A 9 -5.31 -5.41 -14.04
C ASN A 9 -4.64 -5.25 -15.43
N GLY A 10 -3.31 -5.40 -15.52
CA GLY A 10 -2.53 -5.24 -16.75
C GLY A 10 -2.03 -3.81 -17.03
N GLU A 11 -2.43 -2.82 -16.23
CA GLU A 11 -1.91 -1.45 -16.35
C GLU A 11 -0.45 -1.36 -15.88
N LYS A 12 0.23 -0.26 -16.24
CA LYS A 12 1.63 -0.01 -15.85
C LYS A 12 1.73 1.18 -14.91
N ALA A 13 2.35 0.97 -13.76
CA ALA A 13 2.70 2.04 -12.81
C ALA A 13 4.18 2.43 -12.97
N GLN A 14 4.48 3.73 -12.99
CA GLN A 14 5.88 4.20 -13.05
C GLN A 14 6.58 3.93 -11.73
N GLU A 15 7.77 3.34 -11.80
CA GLU A 15 8.66 3.18 -10.66
C GLU A 15 9.58 4.41 -10.55
N LEU A 16 9.60 5.03 -9.38
CA LEU A 16 10.47 6.15 -9.08
C LEU A 16 11.89 5.66 -8.77
N ASP A 17 12.90 6.48 -9.06
CA ASP A 17 14.30 6.13 -8.80
C ASP A 17 14.66 6.08 -7.31
N SER A 18 13.83 6.66 -6.45
CA SER A 18 14.02 6.70 -5.00
C SER A 18 12.72 6.41 -4.26
N SER A 19 12.84 5.88 -3.05
CA SER A 19 11.69 5.63 -2.18
C SER A 19 11.03 6.93 -1.76
N VAL A 20 9.70 6.94 -1.73
CA VAL A 20 8.89 8.06 -1.22
C VAL A 20 8.01 7.59 -0.08
N GLU A 21 7.66 8.49 0.83
CA GLU A 21 6.78 8.18 1.95
C GLU A 21 5.31 8.29 1.53
N LEU A 22 4.53 7.25 1.82
CA LEU A 22 3.08 7.28 1.69
C LEU A 22 2.45 7.48 3.08
N ILE A 23 1.92 8.67 3.35
CA ILE A 23 1.40 9.05 4.67
C ILE A 23 -0.13 9.14 4.65
N ILE A 24 -0.78 8.33 5.49
CA ILE A 24 -2.23 8.41 5.74
C ILE A 24 -2.46 9.02 7.12
N LYS A 25 -3.00 10.25 7.18
CA LYS A 25 -3.37 10.91 8.44
C LYS A 25 -4.84 10.64 8.76
N THR A 26 -5.12 10.01 9.90
CA THR A 26 -6.50 9.69 10.28
C THR A 26 -6.69 9.56 11.79
N LYS A 27 -7.94 9.73 12.24
CA LYS A 27 -8.35 9.46 13.63
C LYS A 27 -9.01 8.08 13.80
N CYS A 28 -9.32 7.39 12.70
CA CYS A 28 -10.01 6.10 12.70
C CYS A 28 -9.26 5.12 11.77
N PRO A 29 -8.10 4.60 12.17
CA PRO A 29 -7.25 3.78 11.29
C PRO A 29 -7.99 2.54 10.78
N THR A 30 -8.81 1.89 11.62
CA THR A 30 -9.51 0.65 11.31
C THR A 30 -10.49 0.69 10.14
N LYS A 31 -10.90 1.88 9.67
CA LYS A 31 -11.75 2.03 8.47
C LYS A 31 -10.97 1.98 7.16
N TRP A 32 -9.65 2.11 7.22
CA TRP A 32 -8.80 2.13 6.04
C TRP A 32 -8.35 0.73 5.64
N ILE A 33 -8.45 0.47 4.34
CA ILE A 33 -7.86 -0.69 3.67
C ILE A 33 -6.92 -0.14 2.60
N ILE A 34 -5.69 -0.65 2.57
CA ILE A 34 -4.75 -0.44 1.47
C ILE A 34 -4.62 -1.73 0.69
N GLU A 35 -4.52 -1.60 -0.63
CA GLU A 35 -4.37 -2.72 -1.56
C GLU A 35 -3.17 -2.42 -2.44
N ASP A 36 -2.22 -3.34 -2.45
CA ASP A 36 -1.13 -3.30 -3.41
C ASP A 36 -1.66 -3.78 -4.76
N LEU A 37 -1.76 -2.88 -5.72
CA LEU A 37 -2.28 -3.19 -7.05
C LEU A 37 -1.31 -4.01 -7.91
N GLU A 38 -0.05 -4.17 -7.50
CA GLU A 38 0.91 -5.06 -8.18
C GLU A 38 0.62 -6.53 -7.85
N THR A 39 0.33 -6.83 -6.58
CA THR A 39 0.16 -8.21 -6.08
C THR A 39 -1.30 -8.57 -5.76
N GLY A 40 -2.17 -7.58 -5.58
CA GLY A 40 -3.54 -7.75 -5.08
C GLY A 40 -3.62 -7.97 -3.56
N GLN A 41 -2.51 -7.90 -2.83
CA GLN A 41 -2.49 -8.09 -1.38
C GLN A 41 -3.16 -6.91 -0.67
N ARG A 42 -4.06 -7.21 0.26
CA ARG A 42 -4.82 -6.21 1.04
C ARG A 42 -4.37 -6.18 2.47
N TYR A 43 -4.42 -5.00 3.07
CA TYR A 43 -4.10 -4.79 4.47
C TYR A 43 -5.11 -3.82 5.10
N ARG A 44 -5.49 -4.09 6.35
CA ARG A 44 -6.29 -3.15 7.17
C ARG A 44 -5.37 -2.44 8.15
N ALA A 45 -5.50 -1.12 8.26
CA ALA A 45 -4.80 -0.38 9.30
C ALA A 45 -5.37 -0.75 10.68
N ASN A 46 -4.50 -1.02 11.65
CA ASN A 46 -4.89 -1.56 12.97
C ASN A 46 -4.77 -0.54 14.11
N GLY A 47 -4.12 0.61 13.89
CA GLY A 47 -3.96 1.69 14.86
C GLY A 47 -2.62 1.70 15.60
N GLU A 48 -1.76 0.71 15.36
CA GLU A 48 -0.35 0.79 15.74
C GLU A 48 0.32 1.98 15.04
N THR A 49 1.27 2.62 15.72
CA THR A 49 2.02 3.77 15.21
C THR A 49 3.46 3.42 14.84
N GLU A 50 3.93 2.24 15.22
CA GLU A 50 5.25 1.73 14.86
C GLU A 50 5.30 1.38 13.37
N ILE A 51 6.29 1.93 12.67
CA ILE A 51 6.51 1.66 11.24
C ILE A 51 6.68 0.14 11.03
N GLY A 52 5.95 -0.41 10.07
CA GLY A 52 5.94 -1.85 9.79
C GLY A 52 4.90 -2.65 10.59
N ARG A 53 4.26 -2.06 11.61
CA ARG A 53 3.18 -2.72 12.39
C ARG A 53 1.80 -2.08 12.23
N MET A 54 1.73 -0.93 11.55
CA MET A 54 0.50 -0.14 11.30
C MET A 54 -0.61 -0.90 10.56
N PHE A 55 -0.27 -2.00 9.87
CA PHE A 55 -1.16 -2.71 8.96
C PHE A 55 -1.15 -4.21 9.24
N THR A 56 -2.34 -4.81 9.21
CA THR A 56 -2.53 -6.26 9.32
C THR A 56 -2.98 -6.81 7.96
N PRO A 57 -2.32 -7.85 7.42
CA PRO A 57 -2.78 -8.51 6.20
C PRO A 57 -4.20 -9.04 6.38
N ILE A 58 -5.01 -8.89 5.33
CA ILE A 58 -6.35 -9.47 5.30
C ILE A 58 -6.50 -10.32 4.03
N ASN A 59 -7.14 -11.47 4.17
CA ASN A 59 -7.57 -12.26 3.03
C ASN A 59 -8.91 -11.74 2.53
N LYS A 60 -9.17 -11.89 1.22
CA LYS A 60 -10.45 -11.56 0.60
C LYS A 60 -11.61 -12.37 1.20
#